data_AF-I8AJ00-F1
#
_entry.id   AF-I8AJ00-F1
#
_cell.length_a   1.000
_cell.length_b   1.000
_cell.length_c   1.000
_cell.angle_alpha   90.00
_cell.angle_beta   90.00
_cell.angle_gamma   90.00
#
_symmetry.space_group_name_H-M   'P 1'
#
loop_
_entity.id
_entity.type
_entity.pdbx_description
1 polymer ?
#
loop_
_entity_poly.entity_id
_entity_poly.type
_entity_poly.pdbx_seq_one_letter_code
_entity_poly.pdbx_strand_id
1 'polypeptide(L)'
;MDAYRLFFVYRVRDLHYVYAHGMDMKEKRLFTVLLYAPNGIIDLQQTPHVLPLQLLTLLEAEKKNIEAGVYDLARWEPTSFHQAANE
;
A
#
# COMPACT_ATOMS: atom_id res chain seq x y z
N MET A 1 5.04 10.26 -14.50
CA MET A 1 4.33 8.98 -14.34
C MET A 1 4.89 8.34 -13.08
N ASP A 2 4.05 8.14 -12.07
CA ASP A 2 4.51 7.60 -10.79
C ASP A 2 5.00 6.17 -10.97
N ALA A 3 6.22 5.88 -10.52
CA ALA A 3 6.88 4.60 -10.74
C ALA A 3 6.19 3.45 -9.98
N TYR A 4 5.45 3.76 -8.93
CA TYR A 4 4.74 2.80 -8.09
C TYR A 4 3.32 3.28 -7.83
N ARG A 5 2.38 2.33 -7.68
CA ARG A 5 1.00 2.61 -7.30
C ARG A 5 0.53 1.64 -6.21
N LEU A 6 -0.06 2.17 -5.14
CA LEU A 6 -0.73 1.38 -4.10
C LEU A 6 -2.16 1.01 -4.53
N PHE A 7 -2.61 -0.19 -4.13
CA PHE A 7 -3.95 -0.67 -4.41
C PHE A 7 -4.77 -0.82 -3.13
N PHE A 8 -4.31 -1.65 -2.21
CA PHE A 8 -4.99 -1.91 -0.96
C PHE A 8 -3.99 -2.27 0.13
N VAL A 9 -4.45 -2.10 1.37
CA VAL A 9 -3.69 -2.30 2.58
C VAL A 9 -4.57 -3.04 3.57
N TYR A 10 -4.00 -4.00 4.31
CA TYR A 10 -4.70 -4.64 5.42
C TYR A 10 -3.78 -4.90 6.61
N ARG A 11 -4.40 -5.00 7.79
CA ARG A 11 -3.74 -5.41 9.03
C ARG A 11 -4.01 -6.88 9.27
N VAL A 12 -2.95 -7.64 9.53
CA VAL A 12 -3.11 -8.95 10.15
C VAL A 12 -3.27 -8.72 11.65
N ARG A 13 -4.35 -9.24 12.24
CA ARG A 13 -4.60 -9.13 13.67
C ARG A 13 -3.39 -9.73 14.44
N ASP A 14 -3.03 -9.08 15.54
CA ASP A 14 -2.02 -9.52 16.50
C ASP A 14 -0.54 -9.43 16.09
N LEU A 15 -0.19 -8.73 15.00
CA LEU A 15 1.19 -8.68 14.53
C LEU A 15 1.87 -7.31 14.47
N HIS A 16 1.23 -6.20 14.89
CA HIS A 16 1.84 -4.85 14.76
C HIS A 16 2.33 -4.51 13.32
N TYR A 17 1.88 -5.23 12.29
CA TYR A 17 2.28 -5.02 10.91
C TYR A 17 1.09 -4.70 10.01
N VAL A 18 1.40 -3.99 8.92
CA VAL A 18 0.48 -3.60 7.86
C VAL A 18 1.04 -4.12 6.55
N TYR A 19 0.25 -4.90 5.81
CA TYR A 19 0.59 -5.33 4.46
C TYR A 19 0.12 -4.28 3.47
N ALA A 20 1.04 -3.70 2.70
CA ALA A 20 0.70 -2.82 1.60
C ALA A 20 1.01 -3.48 0.25
N HIS A 21 0.01 -3.50 -0.62
CA HIS A 21 0.08 -4.09 -1.95
C HIS A 21 -0.01 -3.02 -3.03
N GLY A 22 0.77 -3.22 -4.08
CA GLY A 22 0.80 -2.30 -5.20
C GLY A 22 1.49 -2.89 -6.42
N MET A 23 1.77 -2.02 -7.39
CA MET A 23 2.42 -2.36 -8.65
C MET A 23 3.56 -1.40 -8.95
N ASP A 24 4.70 -1.97 -9.34
CA ASP A 24 5.73 -1.26 -10.09
C ASP A 24 5.21 -1.02 -11.51
N MET A 25 4.98 0.24 -11.85
CA MET A 25 4.38 0.65 -13.12
C MET A 25 5.36 0.58 -14.28
N LYS A 26 6.67 0.52 -14.01
CA LYS A 26 7.72 0.35 -15.02
C LYS A 26 7.86 -1.11 -15.42
N GLU A 27 8.10 -1.97 -14.43
CA GLU A 27 8.36 -3.40 -14.65
C GLU A 27 7.06 -4.22 -14.74
N LYS A 28 5.92 -3.61 -14.46
CA LYS A 28 4.59 -4.24 -14.43
C LYS A 28 4.51 -5.41 -13.45
N ARG A 29 5.22 -5.32 -12.32
CA ARG A 29 5.28 -6.36 -11.28
C ARG A 29 4.52 -5.93 -10.04
N LEU A 30 3.77 -6.86 -9.46
CA LEU A 30 3.16 -6.65 -8.16
C LEU A 30 4.24 -6.66 -7.08
N PHE A 31 4.09 -5.78 -6.09
CA PHE A 31 4.89 -5.81 -4.88
C PHE A 31 3.99 -5.96 -3.65
N THR A 32 4.59 -6.54 -2.61
CA THR A 32 4.01 -6.59 -1.27
C THR A 32 5.09 -6.13 -0.30
N VAL A 33 4.79 -5.13 0.51
CA VAL A 33 5.68 -4.67 1.57
C VAL A 33 5.00 -4.84 2.92
N LEU A 34 5.78 -5.32 3.88
CA LEU A 34 5.37 -5.46 5.27
C LEU A 34 5.86 -4.25 6.06
N LEU A 35 4.95 -3.37 6.43
CA LEU A 35 5.26 -2.14 7.15
C LEU A 35 5.08 -2.37 8.65
N TYR A 36 6.11 -2.05 9.44
CA TYR A 36 5.97 -2.09 10.89
C TYR A 36 5.07 -0.93 11.34
N ALA A 37 4.03 -1.23 12.10
CA ALA A 37 3.02 -0.28 12.53
C ALA A 37 2.45 -0.59 13.94
N PRO A 38 3.28 -0.57 14.98
CA PRO A 38 2.82 -0.78 16.35
C PRO A 38 1.82 0.32 16.70
N ASN A 39 0.67 -0.07 17.26
CA ASN A 39 -0.39 0.83 17.72
C ASN A 39 -1.01 1.72 16.64
N GLY A 40 -0.92 1.35 15.36
CA GLY A 40 -1.57 2.12 14.32
C GLY A 40 -0.62 2.94 13.46
N ILE A 41 0.56 3.28 13.98
CA ILE A 41 1.47 4.26 13.40
C ILE A 41 2.60 3.54 12.67
N ILE A 42 2.72 3.77 11.35
CA ILE A 42 3.76 3.15 10.53
C ILE A 42 5.15 3.72 10.85
N ASP A 43 6.12 2.86 11.12
CA ASP A 43 7.53 3.19 11.20
C ASP A 43 8.26 2.61 9.98
N LEU A 44 8.60 3.49 9.03
CA LEU A 44 9.30 3.10 7.80
C LEU A 44 10.78 2.82 8.03
N GLN A 45 11.38 3.29 9.13
CA GLN A 45 12.79 3.04 9.45
C GLN A 45 13.02 1.63 9.99
N GLN A 46 12.00 1.06 10.64
CA GLN A 46 12.02 -0.31 11.17
C GLN A 46 11.43 -1.35 10.21
N THR A 47 11.15 -0.96 8.97
CA THR A 47 10.69 -1.89 7.94
C THR A 47 11.84 -2.82 7.53
N PRO A 48 11.66 -4.16 7.57
CA PRO A 48 12.76 -5.14 7.52
C PRO A 48 13.53 -5.21 6.19
N HIS A 49 13.20 -4.39 5.20
CA HIS A 49 13.79 -4.43 3.86
C HIS A 49 14.20 -3.05 3.39
N VAL A 50 15.37 -2.98 2.74
CA VAL A 50 15.78 -1.79 1.99
C VAL A 50 14.87 -1.66 0.77
N LEU A 51 13.94 -0.71 0.83
CA LEU A 51 13.04 -0.42 -0.28
C LEU A 51 13.72 0.52 -1.28
N PRO A 52 13.40 0.42 -2.58
CA PRO A 52 13.80 1.43 -3.56
C PRO A 52 13.36 2.82 -3.12
N LEU A 53 14.21 3.84 -3.29
CA LEU A 53 13.94 5.20 -2.83
C LEU A 53 12.57 5.72 -3.30
N GLN A 54 12.21 5.46 -4.56
CA GLN A 54 10.91 5.88 -5.10
C GLN A 54 9.71 5.22 -4.41
N LEU A 55 9.85 3.95 -3.99
CA LEU A 55 8.81 3.25 -3.23
C LEU A 55 8.73 3.80 -1.80
N LEU A 56 9.88 4.10 -1.18
CA LEU A 56 9.91 4.75 0.13
C LEU A 56 9.24 6.12 0.10
N THR A 57 9.55 6.96 -0.90
CA THR A 57 8.92 8.27 -1.08
C THR A 57 7.40 8.16 -1.28
N LEU A 58 6.94 7.16 -2.05
CA LEU A 58 5.50 6.89 -2.17
C LEU A 58 4.88 6.54 -0.82
N LEU A 59 5.51 5.64 -0.06
CA LEU A 59 5.01 5.22 1.26
C LEU A 59 5.01 6.36 2.27
N GLU A 60 6.00 7.25 2.24
CA GLU A 60 6.04 8.47 3.07
C GLU A 60 4.90 9.42 2.72
N ALA A 61 4.65 9.65 1.43
CA ALA A 61 3.57 10.51 0.96
C ALA A 61 2.19 9.94 1.30
N GLU A 62 2.02 8.62 1.19
CA GLU A 62 0.74 7.93 1.42
C GLU A 62 0.51 7.49 2.86
N LYS A 63 1.52 7.61 3.74
CA LYS A 63 1.47 7.14 5.13
C LYS A 63 0.20 7.59 5.86
N LYS A 64 -0.16 8.88 5.76
CA LYS A 64 -1.37 9.42 6.41
C LYS A 64 -2.66 8.79 5.88
N ASN A 65 -2.72 8.53 4.58
CA ASN A 65 -3.89 7.90 3.94
C ASN A 65 -4.01 6.43 4.35
N ILE A 66 -2.88 5.73 4.43
CA ILE A 66 -2.82 4.35 4.92
C ILE A 66 -3.31 4.28 6.38
N GLU A 67 -2.80 5.15 7.25
CA GLU A 67 -3.18 5.20 8.66
C GLU A 67 -4.64 5.60 8.89
N ALA A 68 -5.19 6.44 8.02
CA ALA A 68 -6.61 6.80 8.01
C ALA A 68 -7.52 5.70 7.42
N GLY A 69 -6.97 4.57 6.96
CA GLY A 69 -7.73 3.46 6.40
C GLY A 69 -8.33 3.76 5.01
N VAL A 70 -7.75 4.68 4.25
CA VAL A 70 -8.20 5.00 2.87
C VAL A 70 -8.09 3.78 1.96
N TYR A 71 -7.02 3.01 2.13
CA TYR A 71 -6.71 1.81 1.34
C TYR A 71 -7.21 0.51 1.97
N ASP A 72 -8.06 0.58 3.00
CA ASP A 72 -8.56 -0.62 3.67
C ASP A 72 -9.24 -1.53 2.64
N LEU A 73 -8.82 -2.79 2.58
CA LEU A 73 -9.40 -3.79 1.69
C LEU A 73 -10.92 -3.89 1.85
N ALA A 74 -11.44 -3.63 3.06
CA ALA A 74 -12.89 -3.59 3.32
C ALA A 74 -13.63 -2.47 2.56
N ARG A 75 -12.92 -1.43 2.13
CA ARG A 75 -13.45 -0.31 1.33
C ARG A 75 -13.18 -0.48 -0.16
N TRP A 76 -12.49 -1.56 -0.54
CA TRP A 76 -12.20 -1.83 -1.93
C TRP A 76 -13.44 -2.43 -2.58
N GLU A 77 -14.02 -1.73 -3.56
CA GLU A 77 -15.16 -2.21 -4.35
C GLU A 77 -14.66 -2.88 -5.64
N PRO A 78 -14.51 -4.22 -5.68
CA PRO A 78 -13.90 -4.91 -6.82
C PRO A 78 -14.75 -4.80 -8.09
N THR A 79 -16.05 -4.53 -7.93
CA THR A 79 -17.05 -4.45 -8.99
C THR A 79 -17.07 -3.14 -9.75
N SER A 80 -16.38 -2.10 -9.27
CA SER A 80 -16.33 -0.78 -9.92
C SER A 80 -15.52 -0.76 -11.23
N PHE A 81 -14.67 -1.77 -11.47
CA PHE A 81 -13.84 -1.85 -12.68
C PHE A 81 -14.63 -2.22 -13.95
N HIS A 82 -15.87 -2.69 -13.82
CA HIS A 82 -16.68 -3.15 -14.95
C HIS A 82 -17.49 -2.05 -15.67
N GLN A 83 -17.54 -0.83 -15.13
CA GLN A 83 -18.44 0.20 -15.68
C GLN A 83 -17.79 1.13 -16.72
N ALA A 84 -16.46 1.20 -16.79
CA ALA A 84 -15.75 2.11 -17.71
C ALA A 84 -15.22 1.44 -18.99
N ALA A 85 -15.49 0.14 -19.20
CA ALA A 85 -15.03 -0.59 -20.39
C ALA A 85 -16.09 -0.66 -21.52
N ASN A 86 -17.27 -0.06 -21.32
CA ASN A 86 -18.39 -0.10 -22.27
C ASN A 86 -19.01 1.31 -22.51
N GLU A 87 -18.18 2.35 -22.65
CA GLU A 87 -18.58 3.62 -23.28
C GLU A 87 -17.58 4.02 -24.37
#